data_AF-A0A3S5IS12-F1
#
_entry.id   AF-A0A3S5IS12-F1
#
_cell.length_a   1.000
_cell.length_b   1.000
_cell.length_c   1.000
_cell.angle_alpha   90.00
_cell.angle_beta   90.00
_cell.angle_gamma   90.00
#
_symmetry.space_group_name_H-M   'P 1'
#
loop_
_entity.id
_entity.type
_entity.pdbx_description
1 polymer ?
#
loop_
_entity_poly.entity_id
_entity_poly.type
_entity_poly.pdbx_seq_one_letter_code
_entity_poly.pdbx_strand_id
1 'polypeptide(L)'
;MLEVADKTVEFLLRHDAARPPPGIGLLTVNEFERVHWRDAFDSFQEAGRLALWKTKSALDDVNESAYLAARDALFPLAVSGSQGVVLFGNRAGHKLREAMEATGVWEHLQHETVGRKGSLAFADVCGGPGAFSQALFGMCRQHKLKLRGFGMTLRSVKGLDWYSSLLSDRFLATYGIDGTGDVFNLANIEALRSLTLTENMKLVVADGGFNVPFDIANYQETISGRILFGQWLTALKLLRVNGCFLLKLFDTFSPLLRVMLYLSTYLYDRVHVVKPRHSRVLNSERYLVCLGFRGAPEPWMKHFERCYQAGFTDNDHIPTIMPISWVMEDETFLSDMTEMSSTIASNQVVALKMVLAKLQLSISAKQTEEQPAS
;
A
#
# COMPACT_ATOMS: atom_id res chain seq x y z
N MET A 1 -17.86 -6.76 25.32
CA MET A 1 -17.36 -7.04 23.96
C MET A 1 -16.06 -6.27 23.83
N LEU A 2 -15.00 -6.82 23.23
CA LEU A 2 -13.84 -5.99 22.88
C LEU A 2 -14.31 -4.95 21.86
N GLU A 3 -13.94 -3.69 22.04
CA GLU A 3 -14.31 -2.60 21.13
C GLU A 3 -13.05 -2.04 20.48
N VAL A 4 -13.19 -1.67 19.20
CA VAL A 4 -12.14 -0.99 18.43
C VAL A 4 -12.72 0.23 17.74
N ALA A 5 -11.88 1.25 17.56
CA ALA A 5 -12.22 2.47 16.85
C ALA A 5 -11.18 2.74 15.74
N ASP A 6 -11.51 3.63 14.81
CA ASP A 6 -10.56 4.11 13.81
C ASP A 6 -9.39 4.85 14.50
N LYS A 7 -8.21 4.24 14.45
CA LYS A 7 -6.96 4.82 14.97
C LYS A 7 -5.80 4.53 14.02
N THR A 8 -4.84 5.45 13.97
CA THR A 8 -3.58 5.19 13.28
C THR A 8 -2.76 4.23 14.13
N VAL A 9 -2.33 3.12 13.54
CA VAL A 9 -1.33 2.21 14.14
C VAL A 9 -0.14 2.09 13.22
N GLU A 10 1.04 2.00 13.81
CA GLU A 10 2.33 1.95 13.13
C GLU A 10 3.15 0.80 13.70
N PHE A 11 3.85 0.10 12.82
CA PHE A 11 4.74 -1.00 13.17
C PHE A 11 6.07 -0.78 12.46
N LEU A 12 7.16 -0.76 13.24
CA LEU A 12 8.52 -0.78 12.70
C LEU A 12 8.88 -2.22 12.34
N LEU A 13 9.45 -2.42 11.15
CA LEU A 13 9.97 -3.72 10.70
C LEU A 13 11.49 -3.67 10.63
N ARG A 14 12.15 -4.64 11.27
CA ARG A 14 13.61 -4.77 11.31
C ARG A 14 14.02 -6.16 10.84
N HIS A 15 15.13 -6.26 10.12
CA HIS A 15 15.89 -7.50 10.03
C HIS A 15 16.88 -7.58 11.19
N ASP A 16 17.42 -8.77 11.45
CA ASP A 16 18.54 -8.95 12.36
C ASP A 16 19.79 -8.24 11.79
N ALA A 17 20.29 -7.23 12.50
CA ALA A 17 21.43 -6.42 12.09
C ALA A 17 22.73 -7.22 11.89
N ALA A 18 22.84 -8.43 12.44
CA ALA A 18 23.97 -9.32 12.20
C ALA A 18 23.87 -10.09 10.87
N ARG A 19 22.68 -10.19 10.26
CA ARG A 19 22.47 -10.92 9.01
C ARG A 19 22.85 -10.04 7.81
N PRO A 20 23.72 -10.52 6.90
CA PRO A 20 24.07 -9.78 5.70
C PRO A 20 22.87 -9.70 4.74
N PRO A 21 22.87 -8.73 3.79
CA PRO A 21 21.85 -8.68 2.74
C PRO A 21 21.78 -10.02 1.99
N PRO A 22 20.58 -10.55 1.71
CA PRO A 22 20.43 -11.84 1.03
C PRO A 22 21.05 -11.82 -0.37
N GLY A 23 21.67 -12.95 -0.74
CA GLY A 23 22.37 -13.14 -2.01
C GLY A 23 21.45 -13.29 -3.24
N ILE A 24 20.33 -12.56 -3.31
CA ILE A 24 19.31 -12.73 -4.36
C ILE A 24 19.85 -12.50 -5.78
N GLY A 25 20.92 -11.70 -5.94
CA GLY A 25 21.58 -11.48 -7.23
C GLY A 25 22.30 -12.73 -7.77
N LEU A 26 22.51 -13.75 -6.95
CA LEU A 26 23.13 -15.03 -7.33
C LEU A 26 22.10 -16.08 -7.77
N LEU A 27 20.79 -15.81 -7.62
CA LEU A 27 19.74 -16.73 -8.02
C LEU A 27 19.73 -16.87 -9.56
N THR A 28 19.87 -18.11 -10.03
CA THR A 28 20.05 -18.45 -11.45
C THR A 28 18.73 -18.40 -12.24
N VAL A 29 18.82 -18.65 -13.56
CA VAL A 29 18.03 -17.96 -14.59
C VAL A 29 16.69 -18.59 -14.95
N ASN A 30 16.50 -19.89 -14.80
CA ASN A 30 15.41 -20.56 -15.50
C ASN A 30 14.25 -20.89 -14.56
N GLU A 31 13.20 -20.09 -14.76
CA GLU A 31 11.86 -20.21 -14.21
C GLU A 31 11.78 -19.86 -12.72
N PHE A 32 11.42 -18.60 -12.47
CA PHE A 32 10.73 -18.26 -11.23
C PHE A 32 9.63 -19.30 -11.03
N GLU A 33 9.69 -20.06 -9.94
CA GLU A 33 8.57 -20.90 -9.56
C GLU A 33 7.35 -19.98 -9.41
N ARG A 34 6.23 -20.42 -9.97
CA ARG A 34 5.00 -19.64 -10.00
C ARG A 34 3.90 -20.41 -9.30
N VAL A 35 3.14 -19.69 -8.50
CA VAL A 35 1.95 -20.21 -7.85
C VAL A 35 0.76 -19.36 -8.27
N HIS A 36 -0.37 -20.00 -8.56
CA HIS A 36 -1.60 -19.29 -8.85
C HIS A 36 -2.02 -18.46 -7.62
N TRP A 37 -2.56 -17.25 -7.80
CA TRP A 37 -2.86 -16.34 -6.68
C TRP A 37 -3.79 -16.93 -5.61
N ARG A 38 -4.61 -17.94 -5.96
CA ARG A 38 -5.46 -18.68 -5.01
C ARG A 38 -4.65 -19.51 -4.02
N ASP A 39 -3.50 -20.01 -4.46
CA ASP A 39 -2.65 -20.93 -3.71
C ASP A 39 -1.41 -20.23 -3.14
N ALA A 40 -1.29 -18.92 -3.36
CA ALA A 40 -0.12 -18.11 -2.99
C ALA A 40 -0.06 -17.70 -1.51
N PHE A 41 -0.41 -18.62 -0.61
CA PHE A 41 -0.30 -18.47 0.84
C PHE A 41 0.42 -19.69 1.42
N ASP A 42 1.19 -19.49 2.49
CA ASP A 42 1.80 -20.58 3.26
C ASP A 42 1.14 -20.70 4.65
N SER A 43 1.73 -21.52 5.52
CA SER A 43 1.24 -21.79 6.87
C SER A 43 1.60 -20.70 7.88
N PHE A 44 2.40 -19.68 7.52
CA PHE A 44 2.77 -18.63 8.46
C PHE A 44 1.57 -17.73 8.76
N GLN A 45 1.21 -17.63 10.04
CA GLN A 45 0.02 -16.91 10.53
C GLN A 45 -1.31 -17.37 9.90
N GLU A 46 -1.38 -18.60 9.41
CA GLU A 46 -2.57 -19.15 8.74
C GLU A 46 -3.82 -19.09 9.62
N ALA A 47 -3.72 -19.46 10.91
CA ALA A 47 -4.86 -19.42 11.81
C ALA A 47 -5.48 -18.02 11.92
N GLY A 48 -4.64 -16.98 12.00
CA GLY A 48 -5.07 -15.58 12.03
C GLY A 48 -5.71 -15.15 10.70
N ARG A 49 -5.10 -15.54 9.57
CA ARG A 49 -5.63 -15.29 8.23
C ARG A 49 -7.01 -15.92 8.03
N LEU A 50 -7.16 -17.20 8.34
CA LEU A 50 -8.42 -17.92 8.18
C LEU A 50 -9.52 -17.39 9.11
N ALA A 51 -9.19 -17.00 10.35
CA ALA A 51 -10.15 -16.36 11.26
C ALA A 51 -10.65 -15.01 10.72
N LEU A 52 -9.76 -14.21 10.14
CA LEU A 52 -10.13 -12.96 9.47
C LEU A 52 -11.02 -13.22 8.25
N TRP A 53 -10.61 -14.12 7.37
CA TRP A 53 -11.38 -14.47 6.16
C TRP A 53 -12.76 -15.00 6.49
N LYS A 54 -12.89 -15.86 7.51
CA LYS A 54 -14.19 -16.33 7.99
C LYS A 54 -15.09 -15.17 8.43
N THR A 55 -14.52 -14.17 9.10
CA THR A 55 -15.28 -13.00 9.57
C THR A 55 -15.66 -12.06 8.43
N LYS A 56 -14.78 -11.89 7.43
CA LYS A 56 -15.09 -11.15 6.19
C LYS A 56 -16.23 -11.84 5.42
N SER A 57 -16.11 -13.16 5.24
CA SER A 57 -17.08 -13.97 4.47
C SER A 57 -18.46 -14.04 5.13
N ALA A 58 -18.55 -13.81 6.44
CA ALA A 58 -19.84 -13.70 7.14
C ALA A 58 -20.66 -12.45 6.73
N LEU A 59 -20.06 -11.52 5.99
CA LEU A 59 -20.76 -10.37 5.41
C LEU A 59 -21.23 -10.62 3.98
N ASP A 60 -20.98 -11.80 3.41
CA ASP A 60 -21.18 -12.02 1.97
C ASP A 60 -22.64 -11.95 1.54
N ASP A 61 -23.53 -12.45 2.39
CA ASP A 61 -24.97 -12.44 2.16
C ASP A 61 -25.67 -11.21 2.77
N VAL A 62 -24.90 -10.25 3.31
CA VAL A 62 -25.47 -9.05 3.95
C VAL A 62 -25.81 -8.02 2.89
N ASN A 63 -27.03 -7.45 2.99
CA ASN A 63 -27.43 -6.33 2.14
C ASN A 63 -26.43 -5.16 2.24
N GLU A 64 -25.89 -4.74 1.10
CA GLU A 64 -24.83 -3.72 1.04
C GLU A 64 -25.25 -2.41 1.72
N SER A 65 -26.46 -1.90 1.46
CA SER A 65 -26.92 -0.64 2.06
C SER A 65 -27.02 -0.72 3.58
N ALA A 66 -27.52 -1.84 4.11
CA ALA A 66 -27.57 -2.09 5.56
C ALA A 66 -26.16 -2.18 6.16
N TYR A 67 -25.25 -2.89 5.49
CA TYR A 67 -23.84 -2.96 5.88
C TYR A 67 -23.19 -1.57 5.92
N LEU A 68 -23.35 -0.77 4.86
CA LEU A 68 -22.80 0.58 4.78
C LEU A 68 -23.35 1.47 5.91
N ALA A 69 -24.64 1.43 6.18
CA ALA A 69 -25.25 2.21 7.27
C ALA A 69 -24.75 1.79 8.66
N ALA A 70 -24.66 0.48 8.93
CA ALA A 70 -24.15 -0.04 10.20
C ALA A 70 -22.67 0.30 10.40
N ARG A 71 -21.86 0.11 9.34
CA ARG A 71 -20.44 0.46 9.30
C ARG A 71 -20.23 1.94 9.57
N ASP A 72 -20.93 2.82 8.86
CA ASP A 72 -20.71 4.27 8.94
C ASP A 72 -21.17 4.87 10.27
N ALA A 73 -22.19 4.26 10.90
CA ALA A 73 -22.60 4.62 12.25
C ALA A 73 -21.57 4.23 13.33
N LEU A 74 -20.80 3.16 13.11
CA LEU A 74 -19.75 2.71 14.04
C LEU A 74 -18.39 3.37 13.77
N PHE A 75 -18.09 3.67 12.51
CA PHE A 75 -16.78 4.14 12.03
C PHE A 75 -16.94 5.42 11.19
N PRO A 76 -17.35 6.55 11.81
CA PRO A 76 -17.79 7.76 11.09
C PRO A 76 -16.64 8.55 10.46
N LEU A 77 -15.40 8.40 10.94
CA LEU A 77 -14.22 9.11 10.42
C LEU A 77 -13.93 8.77 8.96
N ALA A 78 -14.43 7.63 8.51
CA ALA A 78 -14.26 7.15 7.16
C ALA A 78 -15.44 7.47 6.23
N VAL A 79 -16.49 8.18 6.65
CA VAL A 79 -17.63 8.46 5.77
C VAL A 79 -17.23 9.38 4.61
N SER A 80 -17.52 8.97 3.39
CA SER A 80 -17.25 9.77 2.19
C SER A 80 -18.14 11.02 2.19
N GLY A 81 -17.57 12.20 1.96
CA GLY A 81 -18.33 13.44 1.68
C GLY A 81 -18.72 14.32 2.87
N SER A 82 -18.81 13.80 4.10
CA SER A 82 -19.30 14.62 5.24
C SER A 82 -18.20 15.33 6.02
N GLN A 83 -16.96 14.83 6.05
CA GLN A 83 -15.79 15.52 6.65
C GLN A 83 -14.43 15.30 5.92
N GLY A 84 -14.33 14.33 4.99
CA GLY A 84 -13.07 13.93 4.35
C GLY A 84 -12.72 14.58 3.00
N VAL A 85 -13.41 15.68 2.62
CA VAL A 85 -13.21 16.43 1.35
C VAL A 85 -12.57 17.80 1.60
N VAL A 86 -12.41 18.20 2.86
CA VAL A 86 -12.19 19.62 3.22
C VAL A 86 -10.77 20.12 2.89
N LEU A 87 -9.77 19.24 2.73
CA LEU A 87 -8.40 19.64 2.36
C LEU A 87 -7.89 19.04 1.05
N PHE A 88 -8.27 17.81 0.70
CA PHE A 88 -7.72 17.07 -0.44
C PHE A 88 -8.89 16.52 -1.25
N GLY A 89 -8.82 16.50 -2.59
CA GLY A 89 -9.94 16.16 -3.47
C GLY A 89 -10.62 14.81 -3.20
N ASN A 90 -9.97 13.91 -2.47
CA ASN A 90 -10.59 12.75 -1.84
C ASN A 90 -9.83 12.30 -0.57
N ARG A 91 -10.35 11.26 0.12
CA ARG A 91 -9.79 10.71 1.37
C ARG A 91 -8.38 10.14 1.26
N ALA A 92 -7.90 9.79 0.07
CA ALA A 92 -6.56 9.23 -0.11
C ALA A 92 -5.49 10.21 0.39
N GLY A 93 -5.65 11.52 0.14
CA GLY A 93 -4.74 12.55 0.66
C GLY A 93 -4.63 12.56 2.19
N HIS A 94 -5.73 12.28 2.90
CA HIS A 94 -5.71 12.17 4.37
C HIS A 94 -4.95 10.94 4.86
N LYS A 95 -5.11 9.80 4.19
CA LYS A 95 -4.37 8.56 4.51
C LYS A 95 -2.87 8.74 4.31
N LEU A 96 -2.48 9.37 3.20
CA LEU A 96 -1.08 9.71 2.92
C LEU A 96 -0.50 10.60 4.02
N ARG A 97 -1.21 11.69 4.34
CA ARG A 97 -0.82 12.62 5.40
C ARG A 97 -0.56 11.89 6.72
N GLU A 98 -1.50 11.07 7.15
CA GLU A 98 -1.40 10.33 8.41
C GLU A 98 -0.25 9.32 8.43
N ALA A 99 -0.02 8.62 7.31
CA ALA A 99 1.11 7.71 7.17
C ALA A 99 2.46 8.45 7.25
N MET A 100 2.56 9.61 6.61
CA MET A 100 3.76 10.46 6.64
C MET A 100 4.00 11.10 8.01
N GLU A 101 2.94 11.58 8.68
CA GLU A 101 3.02 12.18 10.01
C GLU A 101 3.40 11.15 11.09
N ALA A 102 2.83 9.93 11.04
CA ALA A 102 3.14 8.88 12.00
C ALA A 102 4.63 8.52 12.00
N THR A 103 5.22 8.40 10.81
CA THR A 103 6.59 7.89 10.62
C THR A 103 7.67 8.99 10.52
N GLY A 104 7.26 10.26 10.51
CA GLY A 104 8.17 11.40 10.43
C GLY A 104 8.80 11.62 9.05
N VAL A 105 8.07 11.33 7.97
CA VAL A 105 8.57 11.48 6.58
C VAL A 105 8.90 12.94 6.28
N TRP A 106 8.07 13.87 6.72
CA TRP A 106 8.30 15.29 6.43
C TRP A 106 9.54 15.83 7.14
N GLU A 107 9.73 15.46 8.41
CA GLU A 107 10.88 15.80 9.23
C GLU A 107 12.16 15.25 8.60
N HIS A 108 12.12 14.01 8.12
CA HIS A 108 13.21 13.38 7.38
C HIS A 108 13.55 14.17 6.10
N LEU A 109 12.56 14.49 5.27
CA LEU A 109 12.76 15.26 4.04
C LEU A 109 13.24 16.69 4.30
N GLN A 110 12.79 17.33 5.39
CA GLN A 110 13.28 18.64 5.80
C GLN A 110 14.77 18.60 6.16
N HIS A 111 15.17 17.62 6.97
CA HIS A 111 16.57 17.43 7.36
C HIS A 111 17.48 17.27 6.14
N GLU A 112 17.03 16.53 5.11
CA GLU A 112 17.75 16.34 3.85
C GLU A 112 17.93 17.61 2.99
N THR A 113 17.20 18.68 3.29
CA THR A 113 17.24 19.94 2.53
C THR A 113 17.97 21.08 3.22
N VAL A 114 18.43 20.88 4.46
CA VAL A 114 19.17 21.90 5.22
C VAL A 114 20.43 22.32 4.43
N GLY A 115 20.54 23.62 4.11
CA GLY A 115 21.67 24.18 3.36
C GLY A 115 21.57 24.13 1.83
N ARG A 116 20.57 23.44 1.27
CA ARG A 116 20.22 23.50 -0.17
C ARG A 116 19.00 24.40 -0.33
N LYS A 117 18.77 25.00 -1.50
CA LYS A 117 17.55 25.78 -1.80
C LYS A 117 16.30 24.87 -1.85
N GLY A 118 15.96 24.15 -0.77
CA GLY A 118 14.67 23.53 -0.42
C GLY A 118 13.87 22.75 -1.47
N SER A 119 14.47 22.43 -2.63
CA SER A 119 13.75 21.91 -3.80
C SER A 119 13.94 20.41 -3.90
N LEU A 120 12.84 19.68 -3.80
CA LEU A 120 12.78 18.23 -3.91
C LEU A 120 11.83 17.85 -5.04
N ALA A 121 12.07 16.69 -5.64
CA ALA A 121 11.12 16.07 -6.54
C ALA A 121 10.39 14.93 -5.84
N PHE A 122 9.13 14.73 -6.22
CA PHE A 122 8.37 13.53 -5.90
C PHE A 122 7.78 12.88 -7.16
N ALA A 123 7.53 11.57 -7.11
CA ALA A 123 6.76 10.85 -8.12
C ALA A 123 5.51 10.21 -7.50
N ASP A 124 4.37 10.34 -8.18
CA ASP A 124 3.09 9.72 -7.83
C ASP A 124 2.76 8.63 -8.87
N VAL A 125 2.99 7.36 -8.48
CA VAL A 125 2.92 6.19 -9.37
C VAL A 125 1.60 5.48 -9.17
N CYS A 126 0.89 5.20 -10.26
CA CYS A 126 -0.53 4.78 -10.22
C CYS A 126 -1.38 5.79 -9.42
N GLY A 127 -1.02 7.07 -9.46
CA GLY A 127 -1.54 8.11 -8.57
C GLY A 127 -2.86 8.74 -9.00
N GLY A 128 -3.38 8.37 -10.16
CA GLY A 128 -4.61 8.93 -10.69
C GLY A 128 -5.80 8.73 -9.74
N PRO A 129 -6.64 9.74 -9.51
CA PRO A 129 -6.68 11.02 -10.23
C PRO A 129 -5.77 12.14 -9.66
N GLY A 130 -4.96 11.85 -8.65
CA GLY A 130 -3.93 12.78 -8.13
C GLY A 130 -4.20 13.36 -6.74
N ALA A 131 -4.98 12.68 -5.91
CA ALA A 131 -5.24 13.12 -4.54
C ALA A 131 -3.98 13.11 -3.66
N PHE A 132 -3.07 12.15 -3.85
CA PHE A 132 -1.76 12.14 -3.19
C PHE A 132 -0.94 13.35 -3.59
N SER A 133 -0.79 13.60 -4.89
CA SER A 133 -0.12 14.80 -5.40
C SER A 133 -0.70 16.11 -4.87
N GLN A 134 -2.03 16.26 -4.84
CA GLN A 134 -2.68 17.44 -4.24
C GLN A 134 -2.32 17.58 -2.75
N ALA A 135 -2.33 16.47 -2.01
CA ALA A 135 -2.00 16.47 -0.60
C ALA A 135 -0.54 16.85 -0.35
N LEU A 136 0.40 16.33 -1.15
CA LEU A 136 1.82 16.69 -1.08
C LEU A 136 2.04 18.18 -1.34
N PHE A 137 1.41 18.76 -2.37
CA PHE A 137 1.50 20.20 -2.62
C PHE A 137 0.84 21.06 -1.53
N GLY A 138 -0.24 20.57 -0.91
CA GLY A 138 -0.88 21.23 0.21
C GLY A 138 0.00 21.25 1.47
N MET A 139 0.58 20.10 1.82
CA MET A 139 1.39 19.91 3.02
C MET A 139 2.79 20.54 2.90
N CYS A 140 3.40 20.56 1.71
CA CYS A 140 4.79 21.02 1.58
C CYS A 140 5.00 22.47 2.04
N ARG A 141 3.95 23.32 1.99
CA ARG A 141 3.97 24.69 2.50
C ARG A 141 4.18 24.75 4.00
N GLN A 142 3.51 23.87 4.75
CA GLN A 142 3.62 23.77 6.21
C GLN A 142 5.04 23.34 6.61
N HIS A 143 5.66 22.51 5.79
CA HIS A 143 7.02 22.02 5.99
C HIS A 143 8.10 22.87 5.29
N LYS A 144 7.76 24.05 4.73
CA LYS A 144 8.70 24.97 4.06
C LYS A 144 9.54 24.29 2.95
N LEU A 145 8.97 23.29 2.29
CA LEU A 145 9.59 22.56 1.18
C LEU A 145 9.03 23.04 -0.16
N LYS A 146 9.89 23.13 -1.16
CA LYS A 146 9.50 23.33 -2.56
C LYS A 146 9.47 21.98 -3.26
N LEU A 147 8.30 21.58 -3.75
CA LEU A 147 8.13 20.32 -4.47
C LEU A 147 7.96 20.54 -5.97
N ARG A 148 8.55 19.65 -6.75
CA ARG A 148 8.20 19.39 -8.16
C ARG A 148 7.70 17.95 -8.25
N GLY A 149 6.53 17.75 -8.83
CA GLY A 149 5.90 16.45 -8.97
C GLY A 149 6.04 15.88 -10.37
N PHE A 150 6.07 14.55 -10.41
CA PHE A 150 5.98 13.75 -11.61
C PHE A 150 4.93 12.67 -11.38
N GLY A 151 4.25 12.21 -12.42
CA GLY A 151 3.22 11.20 -12.26
C GLY A 151 3.12 10.25 -13.43
N MET A 152 2.80 8.99 -13.14
CA MET A 152 2.38 8.02 -14.14
C MET A 152 1.16 7.27 -13.63
N THR A 153 0.12 7.16 -14.45
CA THR A 153 -1.13 6.46 -14.15
C THR A 153 -1.75 5.98 -15.46
N LEU A 154 -2.69 5.03 -15.40
CA LEU A 154 -3.41 4.56 -16.58
C LEU A 154 -4.15 5.70 -17.28
N ARG A 155 -3.95 5.81 -18.59
CA ARG A 155 -4.64 6.77 -19.45
C ARG A 155 -5.99 6.23 -19.92
N SER A 156 -6.96 7.11 -20.12
CA SER A 156 -8.26 6.78 -20.72
C SER A 156 -9.09 5.75 -19.94
N VAL A 157 -8.73 5.47 -18.68
CA VAL A 157 -9.53 4.67 -17.76
C VAL A 157 -10.31 5.63 -16.84
N LYS A 158 -11.63 5.49 -16.81
CA LYS A 158 -12.52 6.40 -16.08
C LYS A 158 -12.12 6.47 -14.59
N GLY A 159 -11.84 7.68 -14.13
CA GLY A 159 -11.50 7.96 -12.73
C GLY A 159 -10.02 7.74 -12.37
N LEU A 160 -9.18 7.28 -13.31
CA LEU A 160 -7.75 7.06 -13.09
C LEU A 160 -6.86 8.07 -13.81
N ASP A 161 -7.42 9.00 -14.57
CA ASP A 161 -6.66 10.09 -15.20
C ASP A 161 -6.51 11.29 -14.25
N TRP A 162 -5.45 12.07 -14.44
CA TRP A 162 -5.08 13.18 -13.55
C TRP A 162 -6.12 14.30 -13.56
N TYR A 163 -6.35 14.90 -12.38
CA TYR A 163 -7.09 16.16 -12.29
C TYR A 163 -6.43 17.22 -13.17
N SER A 164 -7.23 17.88 -14.01
CA SER A 164 -6.75 18.97 -14.88
C SER A 164 -6.09 20.11 -14.09
N SER A 165 -6.55 20.36 -12.87
CA SER A 165 -5.99 21.38 -11.95
C SER A 165 -4.61 21.03 -11.41
N LEU A 166 -4.16 19.78 -11.54
CA LEU A 166 -2.84 19.35 -11.09
C LEU A 166 -1.76 19.64 -12.14
N LEU A 167 -2.09 19.45 -13.42
CA LEU A 167 -1.16 19.58 -14.54
C LEU A 167 -0.62 21.01 -14.65
N SER A 168 0.69 21.17 -14.49
CA SER A 168 1.39 22.47 -14.52
C SER A 168 2.90 22.27 -14.63
N ASP A 169 3.68 23.36 -14.74
CA ASP A 169 5.15 23.27 -14.67
C ASP A 169 5.67 22.66 -13.36
N ARG A 170 4.83 22.64 -12.31
CA ARG A 170 5.15 22.01 -11.03
C ARG A 170 4.78 20.53 -10.98
N PHE A 171 3.94 20.02 -11.88
CA PHE A 171 3.55 18.62 -11.93
C PHE A 171 3.49 18.11 -13.38
N LEU A 172 4.43 17.25 -13.74
CA LEU A 172 4.52 16.67 -15.08
C LEU A 172 4.02 15.23 -15.09
N ALA A 173 2.93 14.97 -15.80
CA ALA A 173 2.43 13.63 -16.04
C ALA A 173 3.10 13.02 -17.27
N THR A 174 3.40 11.73 -17.20
CA THR A 174 3.80 10.88 -18.34
C THR A 174 2.90 9.64 -18.37
N TYR A 175 2.68 9.10 -19.57
CA TYR A 175 1.93 7.87 -19.79
C TYR A 175 2.84 6.77 -20.37
N GLY A 176 4.14 6.84 -20.05
CA GLY A 176 5.14 5.91 -20.57
C GLY A 176 5.41 6.08 -22.05
N ILE A 177 6.20 5.17 -22.62
CA ILE A 177 6.64 5.24 -24.02
C ILE A 177 5.51 4.83 -24.98
N ASP A 178 4.59 3.99 -24.52
CA ASP A 178 3.43 3.51 -25.31
C ASP A 178 2.17 4.38 -25.13
N GLY A 179 2.21 5.37 -24.23
CA GLY A 179 1.11 6.29 -23.97
C GLY A 179 -0.05 5.72 -23.13
N THR A 180 0.08 4.50 -22.58
CA THR A 180 -0.94 3.84 -21.76
C THR A 180 -0.84 4.20 -20.28
N GLY A 181 0.36 4.49 -19.80
CA GLY A 181 0.67 4.66 -18.38
C GLY A 181 0.56 3.37 -17.57
N ASP A 182 0.55 2.21 -18.23
CA ASP A 182 0.50 0.91 -17.57
C ASP A 182 1.83 0.61 -16.88
N VAL A 183 1.78 0.47 -15.54
CA VAL A 183 2.94 0.13 -14.72
C VAL A 183 3.41 -1.31 -14.98
N PHE A 184 2.57 -2.18 -15.54
CA PHE A 184 2.93 -3.55 -15.91
C PHE A 184 3.93 -3.64 -17.05
N ASN A 185 4.10 -2.54 -17.80
CA ASN A 185 5.10 -2.43 -18.83
C ASN A 185 6.39 -1.81 -18.27
N LEU A 186 7.46 -2.60 -18.15
CA LEU A 186 8.75 -2.10 -17.68
C LEU A 186 9.28 -0.93 -18.53
N ALA A 187 8.98 -0.88 -19.83
CA ALA A 187 9.40 0.23 -20.69
C ALA A 187 8.75 1.56 -20.29
N ASN A 188 7.53 1.54 -19.74
CA ASN A 188 6.87 2.72 -19.21
C ASN A 188 7.52 3.21 -17.90
N ILE A 189 7.92 2.27 -17.04
CA ILE A 189 8.72 2.58 -15.84
C ILE A 189 10.06 3.22 -16.23
N GLU A 190 10.76 2.67 -17.23
CA GLU A 190 12.02 3.25 -17.71
C GLU A 190 11.82 4.63 -18.34
N ALA A 191 10.73 4.86 -19.07
CA ALA A 191 10.41 6.18 -19.60
C ALA A 191 10.22 7.23 -18.49
N LEU A 192 9.51 6.87 -17.40
CA LEU A 192 9.40 7.74 -16.21
C LEU A 192 10.76 7.98 -15.57
N ARG A 193 11.60 6.95 -15.43
CA ARG A 193 12.96 7.09 -14.91
C ARG A 193 13.82 8.03 -15.74
N SER A 194 13.79 7.89 -17.06
CA SER A 194 14.52 8.78 -17.98
C SER A 194 14.06 10.23 -17.84
N LEU A 195 12.74 10.46 -17.72
CA LEU A 195 12.16 11.79 -17.52
C LEU A 195 12.65 12.45 -16.22
N THR A 196 12.87 11.67 -15.16
CA THR A 196 13.25 12.20 -13.84
C THR A 196 14.74 12.07 -13.55
N LEU A 197 15.58 11.73 -14.53
CA LEU A 197 16.99 11.39 -14.29
C LEU A 197 17.78 12.55 -13.65
N THR A 198 17.48 13.79 -14.01
CA THR A 198 18.14 14.98 -13.45
C THR A 198 17.50 15.50 -12.16
N GLU A 199 16.41 14.88 -11.73
CA GLU A 199 15.64 15.34 -10.58
C GLU A 199 16.21 14.82 -9.27
N ASN A 200 16.14 15.65 -8.23
CA ASN A 200 16.42 15.23 -6.86
C ASN A 200 15.20 14.49 -6.29
N MET A 201 14.91 13.31 -6.84
CA MET A 201 13.76 12.47 -6.48
C MET A 201 13.93 11.91 -5.06
N LYS A 202 13.30 12.57 -4.09
CA LYS A 202 13.40 12.24 -2.67
C LYS A 202 12.13 11.62 -2.10
N LEU A 203 11.05 11.57 -2.87
CA LEU A 203 9.80 10.95 -2.44
C LEU A 203 9.14 10.21 -3.60
N VAL A 204 8.80 8.94 -3.40
CA VAL A 204 7.90 8.23 -4.31
C VAL A 204 6.69 7.81 -3.50
N VAL A 205 5.49 8.07 -4.02
CA VAL A 205 4.23 7.62 -3.43
C VAL A 205 3.48 6.80 -4.47
N ALA A 206 2.76 5.77 -4.02
CA ALA A 206 2.05 4.88 -4.91
C ALA A 206 0.76 4.34 -4.25
N ASP A 207 -0.38 4.54 -4.93
CA ASP A 207 -1.73 4.19 -4.43
C ASP A 207 -2.48 3.25 -5.38
N GLY A 208 -1.75 2.55 -6.26
CA GLY A 208 -2.31 1.66 -7.27
C GLY A 208 -3.12 0.51 -6.67
N GLY A 209 -4.25 0.23 -7.30
CA GLY A 209 -5.13 -0.89 -6.98
C GLY A 209 -6.30 -0.90 -7.95
N PHE A 210 -7.07 -1.97 -7.91
CA PHE A 210 -8.24 -2.15 -8.75
C PHE A 210 -9.35 -2.82 -7.94
N ASN A 211 -10.58 -2.71 -8.45
CA ASN A 211 -11.73 -3.32 -7.81
C ASN A 211 -11.62 -4.84 -7.94
N VAL A 212 -11.57 -5.52 -6.79
CA VAL A 212 -11.62 -6.97 -6.72
C VAL A 212 -13.07 -7.37 -6.44
N PRO A 213 -13.65 -8.28 -7.24
CA PRO A 213 -14.99 -8.82 -6.98
C PRO A 213 -15.12 -9.34 -5.55
N PHE A 214 -16.31 -9.15 -4.99
CA PHE A 214 -16.53 -9.35 -3.57
C PHE A 214 -16.32 -10.81 -3.13
N ASP A 215 -16.72 -11.78 -3.96
CA ASP A 215 -16.54 -13.23 -3.78
C ASP A 215 -15.08 -13.69 -3.71
N ILE A 216 -14.14 -12.89 -4.23
CA ILE A 216 -12.70 -13.15 -4.17
C ILE A 216 -11.93 -12.05 -3.43
N ALA A 217 -12.61 -11.17 -2.68
CA ALA A 217 -11.98 -10.05 -1.98
C ALA A 217 -10.92 -10.47 -0.95
N ASN A 218 -11.04 -11.68 -0.39
CA ASN A 218 -10.03 -12.26 0.51
C ASN A 218 -8.66 -12.45 -0.15
N TYR A 219 -8.62 -12.56 -1.48
CA TYR A 219 -7.41 -12.75 -2.28
C TYR A 219 -6.85 -11.43 -2.83
N GLN A 220 -7.36 -10.27 -2.41
CA GLN A 220 -6.93 -8.97 -2.92
C GLN A 220 -5.40 -8.77 -2.81
N GLU A 221 -4.78 -9.27 -1.74
CA GLU A 221 -3.32 -9.22 -1.58
C GLU A 221 -2.59 -9.92 -2.73
N THR A 222 -2.92 -11.19 -3.00
CA THR A 222 -2.21 -12.02 -3.98
C THR A 222 -2.54 -11.62 -5.40
N ILE A 223 -3.81 -11.32 -5.70
CA ILE A 223 -4.25 -10.78 -7.00
C ILE A 223 -3.52 -9.45 -7.33
N SER A 224 -3.20 -8.64 -6.31
CA SER A 224 -2.49 -7.37 -6.50
C SER A 224 -0.96 -7.52 -6.57
N GLY A 225 -0.42 -8.74 -6.53
CA GLY A 225 1.03 -8.97 -6.44
C GLY A 225 1.84 -8.25 -7.51
N ARG A 226 1.40 -8.31 -8.78
CA ARG A 226 2.10 -7.67 -9.91
C ARG A 226 2.10 -6.14 -9.82
N ILE A 227 0.98 -5.52 -9.41
CA ILE A 227 0.89 -4.05 -9.28
C ILE A 227 1.67 -3.54 -8.06
N LEU A 228 1.68 -4.31 -6.97
CA LEU A 228 2.46 -3.97 -5.78
C LEU A 228 3.96 -4.05 -6.10
N PHE A 229 4.41 -5.12 -6.76
CA PHE A 229 5.80 -5.27 -7.15
C PHE A 229 6.23 -4.21 -8.17
N GLY A 230 5.40 -3.89 -9.17
CA GLY A 230 5.70 -2.86 -10.18
C GLY A 230 5.87 -1.46 -9.57
N GLN A 231 5.01 -1.07 -8.62
CA GLN A 231 5.12 0.20 -7.90
C GLN A 231 6.37 0.24 -7.00
N TRP A 232 6.67 -0.85 -6.29
CA TRP A 232 7.89 -0.99 -5.50
C TRP A 232 9.15 -0.90 -6.36
N LEU A 233 9.22 -1.64 -7.47
CA LEU A 233 10.32 -1.58 -8.44
C LEU A 233 10.48 -0.18 -9.03
N THR A 234 9.38 0.49 -9.35
CA THR A 234 9.41 1.88 -9.83
C THR A 234 10.08 2.78 -8.81
N ALA A 235 9.71 2.70 -7.53
CA ALA A 235 10.34 3.51 -6.49
C ALA A 235 11.85 3.29 -6.38
N LEU A 236 12.30 2.02 -6.42
CA LEU A 236 13.73 1.68 -6.39
C LEU A 236 14.51 2.27 -7.58
N LYS A 237 13.87 2.40 -8.75
CA LYS A 237 14.48 3.00 -9.95
C LYS A 237 14.56 4.52 -9.91
N LEU A 238 13.61 5.17 -9.25
CA LEU A 238 13.48 6.63 -9.25
C LEU A 238 14.20 7.28 -8.07
N LEU A 239 14.19 6.66 -6.90
CA LEU A 239 14.64 7.29 -5.66
C LEU A 239 16.15 7.57 -5.65
N ARG A 240 16.49 8.74 -5.12
CA ARG A 240 17.86 9.09 -4.73
C ARG A 240 18.10 8.67 -3.29
N VAL A 241 19.39 8.47 -2.96
CA VAL A 241 19.82 8.14 -1.59
C VAL A 241 19.21 9.11 -0.58
N ASN A 242 18.84 8.59 0.58
CA ASN A 242 18.07 9.22 1.66
C ASN A 242 16.61 9.59 1.30
N GLY A 243 16.09 9.16 0.16
CA GLY A 243 14.70 9.36 -0.22
C GLY A 243 13.73 8.50 0.61
N CYS A 244 12.44 8.81 0.50
CA CYS A 244 11.35 8.11 1.16
C CYS A 244 10.41 7.45 0.14
N PHE A 245 9.77 6.36 0.54
CA PHE A 245 8.81 5.63 -0.28
C PHE A 245 7.52 5.37 0.50
N LEU A 246 6.37 5.56 -0.13
CA LEU A 246 5.07 5.15 0.41
C LEU A 246 4.30 4.32 -0.61
N LEU A 247 3.81 3.15 -0.20
CA LEU A 247 3.04 2.23 -1.03
C LEU A 247 1.81 1.74 -0.31
N LYS A 248 0.63 1.91 -0.92
CA LYS A 248 -0.57 1.22 -0.46
C LYS A 248 -0.41 -0.29 -0.59
N LEU A 249 -0.62 -0.97 0.52
CA LEU A 249 -0.71 -2.42 0.63
C LEU A 249 -2.14 -2.84 1.00
N PHE A 250 -2.38 -4.15 0.95
CA PHE A 250 -3.59 -4.79 1.47
C PHE A 250 -3.24 -5.65 2.68
N ASP A 251 -3.78 -6.85 2.78
CA ASP A 251 -3.24 -7.83 3.73
C ASP A 251 -1.77 -8.15 3.39
N THR A 252 -1.03 -8.72 4.35
CA THR A 252 0.41 -9.00 4.25
C THR A 252 0.75 -10.42 4.73
N PHE A 253 -0.10 -11.39 4.38
CA PHE A 253 0.07 -12.80 4.75
C PHE A 253 0.85 -13.63 3.71
N SER A 254 0.86 -13.20 2.45
CA SER A 254 1.52 -13.92 1.36
C SER A 254 3.05 -13.95 1.51
N PRO A 255 3.73 -14.99 0.99
CA PRO A 255 5.18 -15.02 0.88
C PRO A 255 5.73 -13.82 0.10
N LEU A 256 5.05 -13.40 -0.98
CA LEU A 256 5.45 -12.27 -1.83
C LEU A 256 5.62 -10.98 -1.02
N LEU A 257 4.60 -10.59 -0.25
CA LEU A 257 4.67 -9.34 0.51
C LEU A 257 5.64 -9.44 1.69
N ARG A 258 5.75 -10.59 2.34
CA ARG A 258 6.79 -10.81 3.36
C ARG A 258 8.19 -10.59 2.79
N VAL A 259 8.48 -11.14 1.62
CA VAL A 259 9.75 -10.94 0.92
C VAL A 259 9.97 -9.47 0.57
N MET A 260 8.96 -8.79 0.00
CA MET A 260 9.09 -7.37 -0.34
C MET A 260 9.36 -6.48 0.88
N LEU A 261 8.66 -6.74 1.99
CA LEU A 261 8.88 -6.04 3.26
C LEU A 261 10.27 -6.33 3.83
N TYR A 262 10.69 -7.61 3.83
CA TYR A 262 12.01 -8.04 4.31
C TYR A 262 13.14 -7.36 3.54
N LEU A 263 13.11 -7.45 2.20
CA LEU A 263 14.10 -6.82 1.34
C LEU A 263 14.12 -5.30 1.50
N SER A 264 12.96 -4.68 1.76
CA SER A 264 12.90 -3.24 2.03
C SER A 264 13.70 -2.86 3.29
N THR A 265 13.76 -3.72 4.32
CA THR A 265 14.55 -3.43 5.54
C THR A 265 16.05 -3.34 5.28
N TYR A 266 16.56 -3.91 4.18
CA TYR A 266 17.95 -3.77 3.75
C TYR A 266 18.18 -2.53 2.86
N LEU A 267 17.13 -2.08 2.16
CA LEU A 267 17.19 -1.00 1.17
C LEU A 267 16.95 0.39 1.77
N TYR A 268 16.43 0.47 2.99
CA TYR A 268 16.07 1.72 3.66
C TYR A 268 16.54 1.71 5.12
N ASP A 269 16.75 2.89 5.70
CA ASP A 269 17.16 3.03 7.10
C ASP A 269 16.05 2.65 8.08
N ARG A 270 14.81 3.00 7.75
CA ARG A 270 13.64 2.66 8.56
C ARG A 270 12.50 2.21 7.66
N VAL A 271 11.85 1.13 8.05
CA VAL A 271 10.73 0.53 7.31
C VAL A 271 9.57 0.35 8.26
N HIS A 272 8.44 0.94 7.91
CA HIS A 272 7.24 0.93 8.72
C HIS A 272 6.07 0.38 7.91
N VAL A 273 5.11 -0.24 8.60
CA VAL A 273 3.76 -0.43 8.08
C VAL A 273 2.79 0.36 8.92
N VAL A 274 2.03 1.23 8.26
CA VAL A 274 1.06 2.12 8.91
C VAL A 274 -0.34 1.75 8.44
N LYS A 275 -1.29 1.62 9.37
CA LYS A 275 -2.72 1.62 9.06
C LYS A 275 -3.31 2.96 9.55
N PRO A 276 -3.49 3.95 8.66
CA PRO A 276 -4.05 5.26 9.01
C PRO A 276 -5.49 5.17 9.51
N ARG A 277 -5.93 6.05 10.41
CA ARG A 277 -7.33 6.09 10.86
C ARG A 277 -8.33 6.38 9.73
N HIS A 278 -7.94 7.12 8.69
CA HIS A 278 -8.82 7.33 7.52
C HIS A 278 -8.87 6.10 6.58
N SER A 279 -8.03 5.09 6.81
CA SER A 279 -8.21 3.74 6.28
C SER A 279 -9.03 2.92 7.29
N ARG A 280 -10.31 2.68 6.95
CA ARG A 280 -11.28 2.00 7.83
C ARG A 280 -10.65 0.81 8.54
N VAL A 281 -10.85 0.70 9.84
CA VAL A 281 -10.38 -0.48 10.60
C VAL A 281 -10.86 -1.81 10.01
N LEU A 282 -12.01 -1.82 9.32
CA LEU A 282 -12.60 -3.01 8.70
C LEU A 282 -11.95 -3.46 7.38
N ASN A 283 -11.17 -2.59 6.72
CA ASN A 283 -10.54 -2.94 5.45
C ASN A 283 -9.10 -3.46 5.69
N SER A 284 -8.55 -4.07 4.64
CA SER A 284 -7.18 -4.57 4.68
C SER A 284 -6.13 -3.53 4.27
N GLU A 285 -6.55 -2.34 3.87
CA GLU A 285 -5.66 -1.29 3.37
C GLU A 285 -4.76 -0.76 4.50
N ARG A 286 -3.46 -0.74 4.20
CA ARG A 286 -2.36 -0.20 5.01
C ARG A 286 -1.27 0.34 4.08
N TYR A 287 -0.22 0.91 4.62
CA TYR A 287 0.84 1.56 3.85
C TYR A 287 2.21 1.08 4.30
N LEU A 288 3.02 0.60 3.37
CA LEU A 288 4.47 0.52 3.56
C LEU A 288 5.03 1.93 3.48
N VAL A 289 5.81 2.33 4.49
CA VAL A 289 6.47 3.62 4.56
C VAL A 289 7.95 3.40 4.85
N CYS A 290 8.80 3.73 3.89
CA CYS A 290 10.25 3.57 4.00
C CYS A 290 10.93 4.93 4.02
N LEU A 291 11.92 5.10 4.90
CA LEU A 291 12.68 6.34 5.05
C LEU A 291 14.17 6.03 4.92
N GLY A 292 14.92 6.95 4.29
CA GLY A 292 16.37 6.82 4.17
C GLY A 292 16.80 5.76 3.16
N PHE A 293 16.40 5.90 1.90
CA PHE A 293 16.80 4.95 0.85
C PHE A 293 18.32 4.84 0.74
N ARG A 294 18.87 3.63 0.83
CA ARG A 294 20.32 3.36 0.79
C ARG A 294 20.85 3.16 -0.62
N GLY A 295 19.95 2.97 -1.59
CA GLY A 295 20.28 2.47 -2.91
C GLY A 295 20.07 0.95 -2.99
N ALA A 296 19.74 0.47 -4.18
CA ALA A 296 19.64 -0.95 -4.45
C ALA A 296 20.92 -1.46 -5.15
N PRO A 297 21.57 -2.51 -4.65
CA PRO A 297 22.72 -3.11 -5.31
C PRO A 297 22.39 -3.50 -6.76
N GLU A 298 23.33 -3.31 -7.69
CA GLU A 298 23.11 -3.65 -9.10
C GLU A 298 22.65 -5.10 -9.32
N PRO A 299 23.20 -6.12 -8.63
CA PRO A 299 22.69 -7.50 -8.76
C PRO A 299 21.24 -7.66 -8.31
N TRP A 300 20.80 -6.92 -7.28
CA TRP A 300 19.41 -6.93 -6.83
C TRP A 300 18.50 -6.28 -7.87
N MET A 301 18.88 -5.12 -8.41
CA MET A 301 18.10 -4.44 -9.45
C MET A 301 17.93 -5.32 -10.69
N LYS A 302 19.00 -5.96 -11.15
CA LYS A 302 18.94 -6.93 -12.27
C LYS A 302 18.00 -8.10 -11.95
N HIS A 303 18.02 -8.62 -10.73
CA HIS A 303 17.11 -9.68 -10.30
C HIS A 303 15.64 -9.22 -10.27
N PHE A 304 15.37 -8.03 -9.75
CA PHE A 304 14.01 -7.48 -9.70
C PHE A 304 13.43 -7.21 -11.09
N GLU A 305 14.23 -6.65 -12.01
CA GLU A 305 13.83 -6.46 -13.40
C GLU A 305 13.52 -7.80 -14.08
N ARG A 306 14.39 -8.80 -13.91
CA ARG A 306 14.15 -10.16 -14.41
C ARG A 306 12.88 -10.76 -13.83
N CYS A 307 12.66 -10.62 -12.51
CA CYS A 307 11.44 -11.08 -11.87
C CYS A 307 10.20 -10.40 -12.44
N TYR A 308 10.30 -9.11 -12.76
CA TYR A 308 9.18 -8.38 -13.35
C TYR A 308 8.87 -8.82 -14.77
N GLN A 309 9.90 -9.02 -15.60
CA GLN A 309 9.74 -9.36 -17.01
C GLN A 309 9.43 -10.85 -17.24
N ALA A 310 10.08 -11.74 -16.49
CA ALA A 310 10.00 -13.18 -16.71
C ALA A 310 9.25 -13.92 -15.60
N GLY A 311 9.14 -13.35 -14.40
CA GLY A 311 8.39 -13.93 -13.29
C GLY A 311 6.89 -13.69 -13.42
N PHE A 312 6.48 -12.43 -13.60
CA PHE A 312 5.08 -12.03 -13.80
C PHE A 312 4.66 -12.14 -15.27
N THR A 313 4.45 -13.36 -15.76
CA THR A 313 4.06 -13.62 -17.16
C THR A 313 2.61 -13.30 -17.46
N ASP A 314 1.75 -13.32 -16.45
CA ASP A 314 0.33 -13.02 -16.52
C ASP A 314 -0.12 -12.29 -15.24
N ASN A 315 -1.43 -12.22 -15.00
CA ASN A 315 -2.00 -11.63 -13.78
C ASN A 315 -2.55 -12.70 -12.82
N ASP A 316 -2.41 -13.98 -13.17
CA ASP A 316 -2.95 -15.11 -12.42
C ASP A 316 -1.89 -15.78 -11.52
N HIS A 317 -0.61 -15.61 -11.85
CA HIS A 317 0.49 -16.30 -11.21
C HIS A 317 1.49 -15.33 -10.55
N ILE A 318 1.96 -15.73 -9.36
CA ILE A 318 2.90 -14.98 -8.55
C ILE A 318 4.25 -15.71 -8.55
N PRO A 319 5.34 -15.04 -8.96
CA PRO A 319 6.68 -15.62 -8.93
C PRO A 319 7.29 -15.60 -7.52
N THR A 320 8.06 -16.64 -7.20
CA THR A 320 8.93 -16.68 -6.02
C THR A 320 10.15 -15.80 -6.23
N ILE A 321 10.17 -14.60 -5.65
CA ILE A 321 11.31 -13.64 -5.78
C ILE A 321 12.58 -14.18 -5.10
N MET A 322 12.44 -14.79 -3.92
CA MET A 322 13.53 -15.41 -3.17
C MET A 322 12.95 -16.57 -2.37
N PRO A 323 13.77 -17.58 -1.99
CA PRO A 323 13.32 -18.66 -1.12
C PRO A 323 12.74 -18.09 0.19
N ILE A 324 11.50 -18.45 0.52
CA ILE A 324 10.84 -17.94 1.72
C ILE A 324 11.59 -18.36 2.99
N SER A 325 12.28 -19.50 2.97
CA SER A 325 13.11 -19.98 4.09
C SER A 325 14.13 -18.96 4.56
N TRP A 326 14.72 -18.16 3.65
CA TRP A 326 15.70 -17.14 4.03
C TRP A 326 15.10 -16.03 4.90
N VAL A 327 13.83 -15.69 4.66
CA VAL A 327 13.07 -14.76 5.50
C VAL A 327 12.71 -15.42 6.82
N MET A 328 12.34 -16.70 6.78
CA MET A 328 11.90 -17.45 7.95
C MET A 328 13.02 -17.72 8.97
N GLU A 329 14.28 -17.56 8.57
CA GLU A 329 15.45 -17.64 9.45
C GLU A 329 15.73 -16.36 10.24
N ASP A 330 15.06 -15.24 9.92
CA ASP A 330 15.23 -13.96 10.62
C ASP A 330 14.15 -13.76 11.69
N GLU A 331 14.46 -14.18 12.91
CA GLU A 331 13.51 -14.11 14.03
C GLU A 331 13.12 -12.68 14.40
N THR A 332 14.01 -11.70 14.20
CA THR A 332 13.71 -10.27 14.45
C THR A 332 12.59 -9.82 13.52
N PHE A 333 12.77 -10.09 12.23
CA PHE A 333 11.77 -9.74 11.22
C PHE A 333 10.46 -10.50 11.41
N LEU A 334 10.53 -11.80 11.71
CA LEU A 334 9.32 -12.60 11.95
C LEU A 334 8.54 -12.13 13.18
N SER A 335 9.23 -11.70 14.23
CA SER A 335 8.60 -11.13 15.42
C SER A 335 7.84 -9.84 15.07
N ASP A 336 8.52 -8.88 14.43
CA ASP A 336 7.92 -7.60 14.01
C ASP A 336 6.72 -7.82 13.05
N MET A 337 6.86 -8.75 12.09
CA MET A 337 5.77 -9.17 11.19
C MET A 337 4.60 -9.80 11.93
N THR A 338 4.88 -10.65 12.92
CA THR A 338 3.85 -11.35 13.68
C THR A 338 3.02 -10.36 14.49
N GLU A 339 3.67 -9.42 15.17
CA GLU A 339 3.02 -8.35 15.93
C GLU A 339 2.12 -7.50 15.02
N MET A 340 2.66 -7.02 13.90
CA MET A 340 1.94 -6.19 12.93
C MET A 340 0.69 -6.91 12.40
N SER A 341 0.86 -8.07 11.79
CA SER A 341 -0.23 -8.80 11.13
C SER A 341 -1.29 -9.25 12.14
N SER A 342 -0.88 -9.72 13.32
CA SER A 342 -1.83 -10.18 14.36
C SER A 342 -2.63 -9.02 14.93
N THR A 343 -1.99 -7.87 15.20
CA THR A 343 -2.66 -6.69 15.73
C THR A 343 -3.67 -6.14 14.73
N ILE A 344 -3.28 -5.97 13.46
CA ILE A 344 -4.19 -5.45 12.43
C ILE A 344 -5.35 -6.42 12.19
N ALA A 345 -5.07 -7.73 12.05
CA ALA A 345 -6.11 -8.73 11.79
C ALA A 345 -7.09 -8.85 12.96
N SER A 346 -6.60 -8.84 14.21
CA SER A 346 -7.44 -8.86 15.40
C SER A 346 -8.36 -7.65 15.45
N ASN A 347 -7.82 -6.44 15.23
CA ASN A 347 -8.64 -5.22 15.19
C ASN A 347 -9.71 -5.29 14.10
N GLN A 348 -9.36 -5.79 12.91
CA GLN A 348 -10.30 -5.94 11.81
C GLN A 348 -11.41 -6.96 12.14
N VAL A 349 -11.07 -8.11 12.73
CA VAL A 349 -12.05 -9.11 13.19
C VAL A 349 -13.02 -8.51 14.20
N VAL A 350 -12.52 -7.77 15.20
CA VAL A 350 -13.37 -7.14 16.21
C VAL A 350 -14.31 -6.12 15.55
N ALA A 351 -13.79 -5.27 14.66
CA ALA A 351 -14.60 -4.27 13.96
C ALA A 351 -15.70 -4.89 13.09
N LEU A 352 -15.39 -5.96 12.34
CA LEU A 352 -16.36 -6.68 11.52
C LEU A 352 -17.46 -7.33 12.38
N LYS A 353 -17.09 -7.90 13.54
CA LYS A 353 -18.05 -8.45 14.51
C LYS A 353 -18.95 -7.37 15.10
N MET A 354 -18.44 -6.16 15.36
CA MET A 354 -19.26 -5.03 15.80
C MET A 354 -20.32 -4.66 14.75
N VAL A 355 -19.97 -4.67 13.46
CA VAL A 355 -20.94 -4.44 12.37
C VAL A 355 -21.99 -5.54 12.31
N LEU A 356 -21.59 -6.81 12.35
CA LEU A 356 -22.50 -7.95 12.36
C LEU A 356 -23.50 -7.89 13.53
N ALA A 357 -23.02 -7.57 14.74
CA ALA A 357 -23.86 -7.41 15.92
C ALA A 357 -24.88 -6.27 15.74
N LYS A 358 -24.45 -5.13 15.17
CA LYS A 358 -25.34 -4.00 14.89
C LYS A 358 -26.42 -4.35 13.86
N LEU A 359 -26.07 -5.12 12.83
CA LEU A 359 -27.02 -5.60 11.83
C LEU A 359 -28.08 -6.52 12.44
N GLN A 360 -27.66 -7.47 13.29
CA GLN A 360 -28.58 -8.37 13.99
C GLN A 360 -29.58 -7.61 14.88
N LEU A 361 -29.10 -6.63 15.66
CA LEU A 361 -29.98 -5.78 16.48
C LEU A 361 -31.01 -5.02 15.64
N SER A 362 -30.63 -4.53 14.46
CA SER A 362 -31.56 -3.82 13.57
C SER A 362 -32.65 -4.73 12.98
N ILE A 363 -32.35 -6.01 12.76
CA ILE A 363 -33.31 -7.01 12.30
C ILE A 363 -34.29 -7.36 13.44
N SER A 364 -33.77 -7.60 14.65
CA SER A 364 -34.60 -7.88 15.83
C SER A 364 -35.55 -6.72 16.19
N ALA A 365 -35.10 -5.47 16.03
CA ALA A 365 -35.93 -4.31 16.27
C ALA A 365 -37.12 -4.23 15.29
N LYS A 366 -36.90 -4.46 13.99
CA LYS A 366 -37.97 -4.46 12.97
C LYS A 366 -38.99 -5.58 13.19
N GLN A 367 -38.54 -6.77 13.60
CA GLN A 367 -39.44 -7.90 13.91
C GLN A 367 -40.32 -7.64 15.14
N THR A 368 -39.82 -6.87 16.11
CA THR A 368 -40.60 -6.48 17.30
C THR A 368 -41.65 -5.41 16.97
N GLU A 369 -41.36 -4.50 16.02
CA GLU A 369 -42.32 -3.47 15.57
C GLU A 369 -43.43 -4.02 14.66
N GLU A 370 -43.20 -5.13 13.94
CA GLU A 370 -44.19 -5.77 13.05
C GLU A 370 -45.12 -6.76 13.77
N GLN A 371 -44.94 -7.04 15.06
CA GLN A 371 -45.91 -7.78 15.86
C GLN A 371 -46.97 -6.81 16.41
N PRO A 372 -48.23 -6.83 15.93
CA PRO A 372 -49.27 -6.00 16.52
C PRO A 372 -49.49 -6.44 17.96
N ALA A 373 -49.56 -5.48 18.88
CA ALA A 373 -49.99 -5.71 20.25
C ALA A 373 -51.39 -6.35 20.22
N SER A 374 -51.44 -7.64 20.58
CA SER A 374 -52.66 -8.44 20.69
C SER A 374 -53.54 -7.98 21.83
#